data_AF-A0A519P6L1-F1
#
_entry.id   AF-A0A519P6L1-F1
#
_cell.length_a   1.000
_cell.length_b   1.000
_cell.length_c   1.000
_cell.angle_alpha   90.00
_cell.angle_beta   90.00
_cell.angle_gamma   90.00
#
_symmetry.space_group_name_H-M   'P 1'
#
loop_
_entity.id
_entity.type
_entity.pdbx_description
1 polymer ?
#
loop_
_entity_poly.entity_id
_entity_poly.type
_entity_poly.pdbx_seq_one_letter_code
_entity_poly.pdbx_strand_id
1 'polypeptide(L)'
;TLFHPASVSDRSDGKIAHLDGLNLSRAWCWRGLASSLDTRDPRHEVMLLAADRHLVAALPHVTGDYMGEHWLASFALLALTA
;
A
#
# COMPACT_ATOMS: atom_id res chain seq x y z
N THR A 1 -7.94 10.23 0.43
CA THR A 1 -8.71 9.77 1.61
C THR A 1 -8.14 8.42 2.08
N LEU A 2 -8.69 7.76 3.12
CA LEU A 2 -8.13 6.51 3.64
C LEU A 2 -8.43 5.25 2.80
N PHE A 3 -9.51 5.27 2.01
CA PHE A 3 -9.97 4.12 1.20
C PHE A 3 -9.47 4.14 -0.25
N HIS A 4 -8.76 5.21 -0.63
CA HIS A 4 -8.29 5.44 -1.99
C HIS A 4 -6.79 5.71 -1.97
N PRO A 5 -6.05 5.23 -2.98
CA PRO A 5 -4.62 5.50 -3.09
C PRO A 5 -4.29 6.98 -3.03
N ALA A 6 -3.15 7.30 -2.41
CA ALA A 6 -2.50 8.58 -2.62
C ALA A 6 -2.04 8.66 -4.08
N SER A 7 -2.30 9.79 -4.74
CA SER A 7 -1.83 10.03 -6.10
C SER A 7 -0.35 10.40 -6.08
N VAL A 8 0.45 9.69 -6.88
CA VAL A 8 1.88 9.98 -7.05
C VAL A 8 2.04 10.72 -8.37
N SER A 9 2.10 12.05 -8.30
CA SER A 9 2.10 12.91 -9.49
C SER A 9 3.44 12.94 -10.23
N ASP A 10 4.55 12.72 -9.51
CA ASP A 10 5.90 12.67 -10.05
C ASP A 10 6.72 11.65 -9.24
N ARG A 11 7.24 10.63 -9.91
CA ARG A 11 8.04 9.56 -9.28
C ARG A 11 9.54 9.82 -9.33
N SER A 12 9.98 10.85 -10.06
CA SER A 12 11.36 11.31 -10.06
C SER A 12 11.65 12.27 -8.90
N ASP A 13 10.61 12.94 -8.37
CA ASP A 13 10.70 13.70 -7.13
C ASP A 13 10.76 12.74 -5.94
N GLY A 14 11.91 12.70 -5.27
CA GLY A 14 12.15 11.84 -4.12
C GLY A 14 11.13 12.03 -2.99
N LYS A 15 10.56 13.21 -2.78
CA LYS A 15 9.51 13.42 -1.75
C LYS A 15 8.17 12.86 -2.20
N ILE A 16 7.78 13.10 -3.45
CA ILE A 16 6.50 12.65 -3.97
C ILE A 16 6.49 11.12 -4.15
N ALA A 17 7.61 10.52 -4.54
CA ALA A 17 7.79 9.07 -4.61
C ALA A 17 7.50 8.34 -3.28
N HIS A 18 7.61 9.01 -2.13
CA HIS A 18 7.25 8.42 -0.83
C HIS A 18 5.77 8.07 -0.70
N LEU A 19 4.90 8.60 -1.57
CA LEU A 19 3.49 8.28 -1.57
C LEU A 19 3.21 6.84 -2.05
N ASP A 20 4.10 6.21 -2.84
CA ASP A 20 3.99 4.77 -3.15
C ASP A 20 4.23 3.95 -1.87
N GLY A 21 5.21 4.32 -1.04
CA GLY A 21 5.44 3.67 0.25
C GLY A 21 4.30 3.89 1.25
N LEU A 22 3.68 5.07 1.24
CA LEU A 22 2.45 5.32 2.01
C LEU A 22 1.30 4.41 1.56
N ASN A 23 1.13 4.20 0.26
CA ASN A 23 0.14 3.27 -0.26
C ASN A 23 0.44 1.83 0.19
N LEU A 24 1.67 1.35 0.07
CA LEU A 24 2.07 0.02 0.54
C LEU A 24 1.85 -0.14 2.06
N SER A 25 2.23 0.86 2.87
CA SER A 25 1.98 0.87 4.31
C SER A 25 0.49 0.81 4.64
N ARG A 26 -0.36 1.53 3.90
CA ARG A 26 -1.82 1.45 4.07
C ARG A 26 -2.37 0.08 3.68
N ALA A 27 -1.85 -0.55 2.62
CA ALA A 27 -2.24 -1.90 2.25
C ALA A 27 -1.95 -2.89 3.38
N TRP A 28 -0.75 -2.81 3.97
CA TRP A 28 -0.37 -3.59 5.14
C TRP A 28 -1.32 -3.36 6.33
N CYS A 29 -1.54 -2.09 6.72
CA CYS A 29 -2.39 -1.77 7.86
C CYS A 29 -3.84 -2.25 7.65
N TRP A 30 -4.40 -2.11 6.44
CA TRP A 30 -5.76 -2.58 6.16
C TRP A 30 -5.89 -4.10 6.27
N ARG A 31 -4.90 -4.86 5.77
CA ARG A 31 -4.87 -6.32 5.93
C ARG A 31 -4.73 -6.73 7.40
N GLY A 32 -3.87 -6.05 8.16
CA GLY A 32 -3.72 -6.28 9.60
C GLY A 32 -4.99 -5.96 10.41
N LEU A 33 -5.76 -4.95 10.00
CA LEU A 33 -7.08 -4.69 10.61
C LEU A 33 -8.10 -5.75 10.21
N ALA A 34 -8.13 -6.16 8.94
CA ALA A 34 -9.03 -7.20 8.47
C ALA A 34 -8.80 -8.52 9.23
N SER A 35 -7.54 -8.92 9.44
CA SER A 35 -7.18 -10.15 10.15
C SER A 35 -7.55 -10.13 11.65
N SER A 36 -7.86 -8.96 12.21
CA SER A 36 -8.34 -8.81 13.59
C SER A 36 -9.86 -9.01 13.75
N LEU A 37 -10.60 -9.15 12.64
CA LEU A 37 -12.06 -9.31 12.63
C LEU A 37 -12.48 -10.73 12.21
N ASP A 38 -13.69 -11.14 12.60
CA ASP A 38 -14.35 -12.35 12.03
C ASP A 38 -14.59 -12.12 10.53
N THR A 39 -14.40 -13.17 9.72
CA THR A 39 -14.55 -13.08 8.26
C THR A 39 -15.97 -12.77 7.79
N ARG A 40 -16.99 -12.92 8.66
CA ARG A 40 -18.38 -12.55 8.41
C ARG A 40 -18.69 -11.11 8.83
N ASP A 41 -17.75 -10.39 9.46
CA ASP A 41 -17.92 -8.98 9.75
C ASP A 41 -17.99 -8.20 8.41
N PRO A 42 -19.02 -7.38 8.17
CA PRO A 42 -19.18 -6.67 6.90
C PRO A 42 -18.03 -5.70 6.60
N ARG A 43 -17.24 -5.30 7.60
CA ARG A 43 -16.07 -4.43 7.41
C ARG A 43 -14.88 -5.19 6.82
N HIS A 44 -14.83 -6.51 6.97
CA HIS A 44 -13.71 -7.34 6.50
C HIS A 44 -13.49 -7.17 4.99
N GLU A 45 -14.56 -7.28 4.19
CA GLU A 45 -14.49 -7.10 2.74
C GLU A 45 -14.06 -5.67 2.35
N VAL A 46 -14.59 -4.66 3.04
CA VAL A 46 -14.26 -3.25 2.78
C VAL A 46 -12.77 -2.98 3.04
N MET A 47 -12.22 -3.55 4.11
CA MET A 47 -10.80 -3.43 4.46
C MET A 47 -9.89 -4.10 3.43
N LEU A 48 -10.22 -5.34 3.01
CA LEU A 48 -9.45 -6.05 2.00
C LEU A 48 -9.47 -5.32 0.65
N LEU A 49 -10.65 -4.81 0.24
CA LEU A 49 -10.77 -4.05 -0.99
C LEU A 49 -9.98 -2.73 -0.95
N ALA A 50 -9.93 -2.06 0.20
CA ALA A 50 -9.08 -0.89 0.39
C ALA A 50 -7.59 -1.27 0.30
N ALA A 51 -7.19 -2.38 0.92
CA ALA A 51 -5.82 -2.87 0.87
C ALA A 51 -5.38 -3.16 -0.57
N ASP A 52 -6.19 -3.88 -1.34
CA ASP A 52 -5.86 -4.27 -2.71
C ASP A 52 -5.76 -3.05 -3.63
N ARG A 53 -6.63 -2.05 -3.48
CA ARG A 53 -6.50 -0.78 -4.23
C ARG A 53 -5.17 -0.09 -3.97
N HIS A 54 -4.75 -0.02 -2.71
CA HIS A 54 -3.46 0.56 -2.34
C HIS A 54 -2.28 -0.25 -2.88
N LEU A 55 -2.35 -1.58 -2.77
CA LEU A 55 -1.30 -2.48 -3.24
C LEU A 55 -1.12 -2.39 -4.76
N VAL A 56 -2.21 -2.49 -5.52
CA VAL A 56 -2.19 -2.42 -6.99
C VAL A 56 -1.65 -1.08 -7.48
N ALA A 57 -1.95 0.02 -6.78
CA ALA A 57 -1.49 1.35 -7.17
C ALA A 57 0.03 1.54 -6.99
N ALA A 58 0.68 0.82 -6.08
CA ALA A 58 2.06 1.07 -5.68
C ALA A 58 3.04 -0.06 -6.02
N LEU A 59 2.59 -1.33 -6.01
CA LEU A 59 3.46 -2.49 -6.21
C LEU A 59 4.24 -2.46 -7.55
N PRO A 60 3.67 -2.03 -8.69
CA PRO A 60 4.41 -1.92 -9.94
C PRO A 60 5.57 -0.91 -9.91
N HIS A 61 5.60 -0.03 -8.90
CA HIS A 61 6.58 1.07 -8.78
C HIS A 61 7.67 0.79 -7.73
N VAL A 62 7.71 -0.43 -7.18
CA VAL A 62 8.76 -0.86 -6.24
C VAL A 62 10.12 -0.99 -6.93
N THR A 63 10.12 -1.23 -8.24
CA THR A 63 11.31 -1.34 -9.09
C THR A 63 11.39 -0.17 -10.06
N GLY A 64 12.59 0.29 -10.42
CA GLY A 64 12.85 1.42 -11.31
C GLY A 64 14.04 2.26 -10.87
N ASP A 65 13.77 3.49 -10.42
CA ASP A 65 14.81 4.45 -10.00
C ASP A 65 15.25 4.18 -8.55
N TYR A 66 16.55 4.37 -8.28
CA TYR A 66 17.16 4.20 -6.96
C TYR A 66 16.35 4.86 -5.87
N MET A 67 15.79 6.06 -6.14
CA MET A 67 15.00 6.84 -5.19
C MET A 67 13.79 6.11 -4.60
N GLY A 68 13.22 5.13 -5.32
CA GLY A 68 12.17 4.25 -4.80
C GLY A 68 12.70 2.89 -4.33
N GLU A 69 13.59 2.28 -5.12
CA GLU A 69 14.00 0.88 -4.93
C GLU A 69 14.64 0.59 -3.57
N HIS A 70 15.44 1.52 -3.03
CA HIS A 70 16.23 1.26 -1.83
C HIS A 70 15.41 1.07 -0.55
N TRP A 71 14.11 1.43 -0.55
CA TRP A 71 13.28 1.36 0.65
C TRP A 71 11.86 0.83 0.40
N LEU A 72 11.27 1.03 -0.79
CA LEU A 72 9.90 0.58 -1.09
C LEU A 72 9.73 -0.94 -0.97
N ALA A 73 10.79 -1.72 -1.25
CA ALA A 73 10.76 -3.18 -1.12
C ALA A 73 10.42 -3.64 0.30
N SER A 74 10.85 -2.90 1.33
CA SER A 74 10.52 -3.23 2.73
C SER A 74 9.02 -3.09 3.01
N PHE A 75 8.39 -2.04 2.49
CA PHE A 75 6.94 -1.83 2.62
C PHE A 75 6.15 -2.82 1.77
N ALA A 76 6.65 -3.18 0.58
CA ALA A 76 6.03 -4.18 -0.28
C ALA A 76 6.01 -5.56 0.39
N LEU A 77 7.11 -5.95 1.03
CA LEU A 77 7.18 -7.20 1.80
C LEU A 77 6.08 -7.23 2.87
N LEU A 78 6.00 -6.19 3.71
CA LEU A 78 5.00 -6.09 4.76
C LEU A 78 3.56 -6.14 4.22
N ALA A 79 3.29 -5.47 3.10
CA ALA A 79 1.97 -5.47 2.47
C ALA A 79 1.58 -6.84 1.88
N LEU A 80 2.55 -7.58 1.34
CA LEU A 80 2.33 -8.89 0.73
C LEU A 80 2.21 -10.03 1.75
N THR A 81 2.87 -9.91 2.90
CA THR A 81 2.90 -10.96 3.94
C THR A 81 1.98 -10.66 5.14
N ALA A 82 1.15 -9.62 5.02
CA ALA A 82 0.19 -9.21 6.03
C ALA A 82 -0.90 -10.25 6.29
#